data_AF-A0A1R4G1I3-F1
#
_entry.id   AF-A0A1R4G1I3-F1
#
_cell.length_a   1.000
_cell.length_b   1.000
_cell.length_c   1.000
_cell.angle_alpha   90.00
_cell.angle_beta   90.00
_cell.angle_gamma   90.00
#
_symmetry.space_group_name_H-M   'P 1'
#
loop_
_entity.id
_entity.type
_entity.pdbx_description
1 polymer ?
#
loop_
_entity_poly.entity_id
_entity_poly.type
_entity_poly.pdbx_seq_one_letter_code
_entity_poly.pdbx_strand_id
1 'polypeptide(L)'
;MVEAEPDLAAAVARTRELIDGGWSEPIFEATFEHDGVLVRVDVLSPGSDGWAIAEVKSSAGVKDYHLGDLATQVWVVTQAGTPVSSACIRHIDSHFRLEREGEYEGLFRDADCLAALGDRIADRSRIVAEARAVLAGDEPDVGTGEHCSRPFVCEFSSYCTRNDPPGPEWPISLLPRTGRAAAAEWAQEGLYDLRDLPSGALTNAVHERVRQATVTGEVYHDRQGAIEATRGWAWPRAYLDFETIGPAVPRWIGARPFQQIPFQFSCHIESEAGELAHSGFLSIDGGDPRRACAEALVALLSGERCGSIIAYNASFEKRCVRDLAEVFPDLAEALLEIEAKIVDLLPVTRNFYYHRDQRGSWSIKAVLPTVAPELAYGDLEVKDGGAAQQAWFEAAGPETSEARREQWRAGLEAYCERDTQAMIVLLTRLTA
;
A
#
# COMPACT_ATOMS: atom_id res chain seq x y z
N MET A 1 -7.65 25.06 -16.14
CA MET A 1 -8.43 24.24 -15.20
C MET A 1 -9.72 24.96 -14.90
N VAL A 2 -10.83 24.25 -14.84
CA VAL A 2 -12.10 24.80 -14.35
C VAL A 2 -12.15 24.60 -12.85
N GLU A 3 -12.04 25.71 -12.12
CA GLU A 3 -12.15 25.72 -10.67
C GLU A 3 -13.62 25.65 -10.23
N ALA A 4 -13.87 25.01 -9.09
CA ALA A 4 -15.19 24.95 -8.46
C ALA A 4 -15.42 26.13 -7.50
N GLU A 5 -15.04 27.34 -7.93
CA GLU A 5 -15.22 28.58 -7.17
C GLU A 5 -16.30 29.47 -7.78
N PRO A 6 -17.27 29.99 -7.00
CA PRO A 6 -17.52 29.70 -5.58
C PRO A 6 -18.18 28.33 -5.32
N ASP A 7 -18.68 27.66 -6.36
CA ASP A 7 -19.36 26.36 -6.25
C ASP A 7 -19.31 25.56 -7.56
N LEU A 8 -19.92 24.37 -7.55
CA LEU A 8 -20.00 23.48 -8.72
C LEU A 8 -20.91 24.03 -9.83
N ALA A 9 -21.89 24.88 -9.52
CA ALA A 9 -22.74 25.48 -10.54
C ALA A 9 -21.96 26.51 -11.36
N ALA A 10 -21.06 27.26 -10.72
CA ALA A 10 -20.11 28.14 -11.40
C ALA A 10 -19.17 27.36 -12.32
N ALA A 11 -18.69 26.18 -11.92
CA ALA A 11 -17.87 25.31 -12.77
C ALA A 11 -18.63 24.82 -14.02
N VAL A 12 -19.91 24.44 -13.87
CA VAL A 12 -20.78 24.07 -15.01
C VAL A 12 -20.93 25.25 -15.97
N ALA A 13 -21.22 26.45 -15.45
CA ALA A 13 -21.35 27.65 -16.26
C ALA A 13 -20.05 27.97 -17.00
N ARG A 14 -18.91 27.90 -16.30
CA ARG A 14 -17.59 28.16 -16.89
C ARG A 14 -17.23 27.17 -18.00
N THR A 15 -17.58 25.90 -17.81
CA THR A 15 -17.36 24.87 -18.84
C THR A 15 -18.18 25.17 -20.09
N ARG A 16 -19.46 25.53 -19.93
CA ARG A 16 -20.33 25.94 -21.06
C ARG A 16 -19.79 27.17 -21.79
N GLU A 17 -19.38 28.20 -21.06
CA GLU A 17 -18.78 29.40 -21.65
C GLU A 17 -17.56 29.10 -22.52
N LEU A 18 -16.68 28.20 -22.07
CA LEU A 18 -15.50 27.79 -22.84
C LEU A 18 -15.89 27.08 -24.14
N ILE A 19 -16.81 26.10 -24.04
CA ILE A 19 -17.25 25.32 -25.20
C ILE A 19 -17.99 26.21 -26.21
N ASP A 20 -18.97 26.99 -25.74
CA ASP A 20 -19.77 27.89 -26.59
C ASP A 20 -18.93 29.03 -27.16
N GLY A 21 -17.88 29.44 -26.45
CA GLY A 21 -16.89 30.43 -26.87
C GLY A 21 -15.90 29.92 -27.92
N GLY A 22 -15.98 28.64 -28.32
CA GLY A 22 -15.11 28.04 -29.34
C GLY A 22 -13.69 27.72 -28.84
N TRP A 23 -13.53 27.47 -27.54
CA TRP A 23 -12.25 27.06 -26.97
C TRP A 23 -11.75 25.77 -27.62
N SER A 24 -10.50 25.77 -28.09
CA SER A 24 -9.92 24.68 -28.89
C SER A 24 -8.67 24.06 -28.25
N GLU A 25 -8.55 24.15 -26.93
CA GLU A 25 -7.46 23.59 -26.13
C GLU A 25 -8.07 22.65 -25.07
N PRO A 26 -7.28 21.74 -24.45
CA PRO A 26 -7.78 20.90 -23.36
C PRO A 26 -8.36 21.70 -22.20
N ILE A 27 -9.51 21.25 -21.69
CA ILE A 27 -10.18 21.76 -20.49
C ILE A 27 -10.00 20.74 -19.39
N PHE A 28 -9.22 21.08 -18.38
CA PHE A 28 -9.07 20.27 -17.16
C PHE A 28 -10.24 20.50 -16.22
N GLU A 29 -10.78 19.43 -15.64
CA GLU A 29 -11.91 19.46 -14.69
C GLU A 29 -13.20 20.02 -15.29
N ALA A 30 -13.43 19.80 -16.59
CA ALA A 30 -14.64 20.24 -17.28
C ALA A 30 -15.87 19.65 -16.58
N THR A 31 -16.78 20.51 -16.14
CA THR A 31 -17.88 20.13 -15.25
C THR A 31 -19.20 20.16 -16.00
N PHE A 32 -19.96 19.06 -15.90
CA PHE A 32 -21.25 18.89 -16.57
C PHE A 32 -22.30 18.38 -15.59
N GLU A 33 -23.55 18.68 -15.89
CA GLU A 33 -24.70 18.18 -15.15
C GLU A 33 -25.75 17.69 -16.12
N HIS A 34 -26.33 16.52 -15.82
CA HIS A 34 -27.51 16.02 -16.49
C HIS A 34 -28.35 15.23 -15.49
N ASP A 35 -29.65 15.50 -15.47
CA ASP A 35 -30.61 14.82 -14.59
C ASP A 35 -30.11 14.75 -13.12
N GLY A 36 -29.68 15.89 -12.58
CA GLY A 36 -29.18 16.01 -11.20
C GLY A 36 -27.93 15.18 -10.89
N VAL A 37 -27.28 14.58 -11.89
CA VAL A 37 -25.96 13.93 -11.77
C VAL A 37 -24.91 14.90 -12.29
N LEU A 38 -23.95 15.21 -11.43
CA LEU A 38 -22.84 16.08 -11.75
C LEU A 38 -21.57 15.24 -11.95
N VAL A 39 -20.82 15.56 -13.00
CA VAL A 39 -19.50 14.97 -13.26
C VAL A 39 -18.46 16.07 -13.47
N ARG A 40 -17.24 15.80 -13.02
CA ARG A 40 -16.05 16.55 -13.41
C ARG A 40 -15.19 15.60 -14.23
N VAL A 41 -14.88 16.03 -15.45
CA VAL A 41 -14.06 15.28 -16.39
C VAL A 41 -12.62 15.75 -16.23
N ASP A 42 -11.71 14.84 -15.88
CA ASP A 42 -10.31 15.17 -15.61
C ASP A 42 -9.68 15.95 -16.77
N VAL A 43 -9.82 15.45 -17.99
CA VAL A 43 -9.35 16.12 -19.21
C VAL A 43 -10.38 15.96 -20.33
N LEU A 44 -10.91 17.09 -20.80
CA LEU A 44 -11.76 17.18 -21.98
C LEU A 44 -10.98 17.89 -23.10
N SER A 45 -10.63 17.17 -24.17
CA SER A 45 -9.82 17.71 -25.28
C SER A 45 -10.63 17.82 -26.57
N PRO A 46 -10.33 18.75 -27.48
CA PRO A 46 -10.92 18.74 -28.82
C PRO A 46 -10.64 17.41 -29.54
N GLY A 47 -11.67 16.80 -30.13
CA GLY A 47 -11.59 15.59 -30.93
C GLY A 47 -11.89 15.85 -32.41
N SER A 48 -12.05 14.78 -33.20
CA SER A 48 -12.30 14.90 -34.64
C SER A 48 -13.68 15.48 -34.97
N ASP A 49 -14.71 15.00 -34.27
CA ASP A 49 -16.13 15.38 -34.45
C ASP A 49 -16.82 15.55 -33.08
N GLY A 50 -16.19 16.35 -32.20
CA GLY A 50 -16.67 16.59 -30.84
C GLY A 50 -15.52 16.68 -29.85
N TRP A 51 -15.73 16.15 -28.65
CA TRP A 51 -14.73 16.16 -27.58
C TRP A 51 -14.20 14.76 -27.28
N ALA A 52 -12.97 14.68 -26.82
CA ALA A 52 -12.31 13.48 -26.34
C ALA A 52 -12.22 13.55 -24.81
N ILE A 53 -12.71 12.52 -24.14
CA ILE A 53 -12.65 12.39 -22.67
C ILE A 53 -11.46 11.50 -22.29
N ALA A 54 -10.64 11.97 -21.36
CA ALA A 54 -9.63 11.13 -20.71
C ALA A 54 -9.83 11.18 -19.18
N GLU A 55 -10.19 10.03 -18.62
CA GLU A 55 -10.26 9.80 -17.17
C GLU A 55 -8.89 9.33 -16.67
N VAL A 56 -8.23 10.13 -15.84
CA VAL A 56 -6.84 9.94 -15.43
C VAL A 56 -6.76 9.13 -14.15
N LYS A 57 -6.04 8.01 -14.18
CA LYS A 57 -5.91 7.12 -13.01
C LYS A 57 -4.45 6.92 -12.64
N SER A 58 -4.13 7.15 -11.36
CA SER A 58 -2.83 6.80 -10.75
C SER A 58 -2.72 5.29 -10.55
N SER A 59 -2.65 4.56 -11.66
CA SER A 59 -2.60 3.09 -11.71
C SER A 59 -1.86 2.64 -12.96
N ALA A 60 -1.32 1.42 -12.96
CA ALA A 60 -0.62 0.86 -14.10
C ALA A 60 -1.54 0.26 -15.18
N GLY A 61 -2.86 0.34 -15.01
CA GLY A 61 -3.81 -0.25 -15.95
C GLY A 61 -5.27 -0.04 -15.58
N VAL A 62 -6.15 -0.39 -16.51
CA VAL A 62 -7.60 -0.25 -16.37
C VAL A 62 -8.17 -1.24 -15.37
N LYS A 63 -9.11 -0.77 -14.52
CA LYS A 63 -9.88 -1.58 -13.58
C LYS A 63 -11.37 -1.41 -13.87
N ASP A 64 -12.17 -2.41 -13.50
CA ASP A 64 -13.61 -2.42 -13.84
C ASP A 64 -14.36 -1.19 -13.35
N TYR A 65 -14.09 -0.75 -12.11
CA TYR A 65 -14.75 0.43 -11.55
C TYR A 65 -14.37 1.73 -12.29
N HIS A 66 -13.18 1.81 -12.91
CA HIS A 66 -12.81 2.95 -13.77
C HIS A 66 -13.76 3.08 -14.98
N LEU A 67 -14.19 1.95 -15.55
CA LEU A 67 -15.16 1.92 -16.65
C LEU A 67 -16.55 2.39 -16.19
N GLY A 68 -16.87 2.15 -14.91
CA GLY A 68 -18.06 2.68 -14.25
C GLY A 68 -18.07 4.21 -14.26
N ASP A 69 -16.99 4.81 -13.76
CA ASP A 69 -16.77 6.26 -13.68
C ASP A 69 -16.85 6.91 -15.08
N LEU A 70 -16.05 6.38 -16.02
CA LEU A 70 -15.98 6.91 -17.39
C LEU A 70 -17.32 6.81 -18.13
N ALA A 71 -18.07 5.72 -17.96
CA ALA A 71 -19.41 5.60 -18.56
C ALA A 71 -20.38 6.66 -18.03
N THR A 72 -20.30 6.99 -16.73
CA THR A 72 -21.13 8.06 -16.13
C THR A 72 -20.75 9.42 -16.70
N GLN A 73 -19.46 9.72 -16.85
CA GLN A 73 -18.98 10.94 -17.50
C GLN A 73 -19.48 11.05 -18.93
N VAL A 74 -19.26 10.03 -19.77
CA VAL A 74 -19.70 10.03 -21.16
C VAL A 74 -21.21 10.24 -21.28
N TRP A 75 -21.99 9.56 -20.44
CA TRP A 75 -23.45 9.72 -20.38
C TRP A 75 -23.84 11.16 -20.05
N VAL A 76 -23.35 11.73 -18.95
CA VAL A 76 -23.69 13.11 -18.55
C VAL A 76 -23.29 14.12 -19.62
N VAL A 77 -22.06 14.04 -20.15
CA VAL A 77 -21.54 14.98 -21.16
C VAL A 77 -22.39 14.93 -22.44
N THR A 78 -22.70 13.72 -22.92
CA THR A 78 -23.51 13.53 -24.13
C THR A 78 -24.93 14.07 -23.92
N GLN A 79 -25.55 13.76 -22.78
CA GLN A 79 -26.92 14.20 -22.47
C GLN A 79 -27.01 15.70 -22.15
N ALA A 80 -25.90 16.34 -21.77
CA ALA A 80 -25.77 17.79 -21.65
C ALA A 80 -25.65 18.50 -23.02
N GLY A 81 -25.65 17.75 -24.13
CA GLY A 81 -25.61 18.29 -25.49
C GLY A 81 -24.22 18.42 -26.09
N THR A 82 -23.18 17.88 -25.43
CA THR A 82 -21.80 17.93 -25.91
C THR A 82 -21.43 16.59 -26.58
N PRO A 83 -21.15 16.57 -27.90
CA PRO A 83 -20.80 15.33 -28.58
C PRO A 83 -19.44 14.80 -28.11
N VAL A 84 -19.40 13.49 -27.82
CA VAL A 84 -18.17 12.77 -27.42
C VAL A 84 -17.70 11.91 -28.60
N SER A 85 -16.50 12.20 -29.07
CA SER A 85 -15.83 11.50 -30.19
C SER A 85 -14.96 10.33 -29.74
N SER A 86 -14.38 10.40 -28.55
CA SER A 86 -13.60 9.32 -27.94
C SER A 86 -13.62 9.41 -26.41
N ALA A 87 -13.39 8.28 -25.75
CA ALA A 87 -13.33 8.20 -24.29
C ALA A 87 -12.30 7.14 -23.88
N CYS A 88 -11.31 7.54 -23.10
CA CYS A 88 -10.25 6.64 -22.66
C CYS A 88 -10.05 6.68 -21.14
N ILE A 89 -9.53 5.57 -20.61
CA ILE A 89 -8.85 5.58 -19.32
C ILE A 89 -7.38 5.89 -19.59
N ARG A 90 -6.92 7.05 -19.13
CA ARG A 90 -5.51 7.45 -19.16
C ARG A 90 -4.83 6.96 -17.89
N HIS A 91 -3.88 6.04 -18.02
CA HIS A 91 -3.20 5.43 -16.89
C HIS A 91 -1.68 5.53 -17.05
N ILE A 92 -0.94 5.28 -15.97
CA ILE A 92 0.52 5.35 -15.98
C ILE A 92 1.09 4.14 -16.73
N ASP A 93 2.06 4.35 -17.61
CA ASP A 93 2.87 3.27 -18.17
C ASP A 93 3.98 2.89 -17.18
N SER A 94 3.85 1.74 -16.53
CA SER A 94 4.83 1.25 -15.56
C SER A 94 6.20 0.91 -16.15
N HIS A 95 6.33 0.93 -17.49
CA HIS A 95 7.59 0.74 -18.21
C HIS A 95 8.28 2.06 -18.55
N PHE A 96 7.60 3.20 -18.39
CA PHE A 96 8.20 4.50 -18.57
C PHE A 96 9.46 4.64 -17.70
N ARG A 97 10.50 5.24 -18.26
CA ARG A 97 11.73 5.58 -17.53
C ARG A 97 12.02 7.05 -17.75
N LEU A 98 12.29 7.76 -16.65
CA LEU A 98 12.69 9.15 -16.74
C LEU A 98 14.13 9.23 -17.26
N GLU A 99 14.34 9.66 -18.49
CA GLU A 99 15.69 9.79 -19.08
C GLU A 99 16.30 11.17 -18.83
N ARG A 100 15.46 12.21 -18.76
CA ARG A 100 15.86 13.59 -18.52
C ARG A 100 14.85 14.30 -17.65
N GLU A 101 15.33 15.20 -16.80
CA GLU A 101 14.47 15.98 -15.92
C GLU A 101 13.45 16.79 -16.73
N GLY A 102 12.17 16.71 -16.35
CA GLY A 102 11.07 17.41 -17.01
C GLY A 102 10.53 16.74 -18.29
N GLU A 103 11.19 15.70 -18.81
CA GLU A 103 10.73 14.98 -20.02
C GLU A 103 9.86 13.77 -19.62
N TYR A 104 8.54 13.98 -19.56
CA TYR A 104 7.53 12.95 -19.18
C TYR A 104 6.72 12.41 -20.37
N GLU A 105 7.17 12.66 -21.60
CA GLU A 105 6.52 12.10 -22.78
C GLU A 105 6.54 10.56 -22.72
N GLY A 106 5.37 9.94 -22.88
CA GLY A 106 5.21 8.49 -22.72
C GLY A 106 4.96 8.00 -21.29
N LEU A 107 4.89 8.88 -20.29
CA LEU A 107 4.49 8.49 -18.92
C LEU A 107 3.06 7.95 -18.86
N PHE A 108 2.17 8.52 -19.67
CA PHE A 108 0.78 8.10 -19.76
C PHE A 108 0.55 7.19 -20.96
N ARG A 109 -0.36 6.23 -20.77
CA ARG A 109 -0.93 5.38 -21.80
C ARG A 109 -2.45 5.49 -21.76
N ASP A 110 -3.04 5.63 -22.94
CA ASP A 110 -4.49 5.72 -23.09
C ASP A 110 -5.04 4.36 -23.53
N ALA A 111 -6.05 3.89 -22.80
CA ALA A 111 -6.86 2.75 -23.19
C ALA A 111 -8.22 3.28 -23.71
N ASP A 112 -8.43 3.24 -25.02
CA ASP A 112 -9.73 3.58 -25.63
C ASP A 112 -10.79 2.60 -25.13
N CYS A 113 -11.84 3.15 -24.54
CA CYS A 113 -12.92 2.41 -23.91
C CYS A 113 -14.28 2.69 -24.55
N LEU A 114 -14.44 3.73 -25.38
CA LEU A 114 -15.77 4.24 -25.75
C LEU A 114 -16.67 3.16 -26.35
N ALA A 115 -16.15 2.37 -27.30
CA ALA A 115 -16.89 1.28 -27.93
C ALA A 115 -17.31 0.18 -26.93
N ALA A 116 -16.50 -0.09 -25.91
CA ALA A 116 -16.76 -1.09 -24.89
C ALA A 116 -17.73 -0.61 -23.78
N LEU A 117 -18.02 0.70 -23.70
CA LEU A 117 -18.86 1.28 -22.67
C LEU A 117 -20.36 1.32 -23.03
N GLY A 118 -20.75 0.94 -24.25
CA GLY A 118 -22.13 1.11 -24.76
C GLY A 118 -23.23 0.63 -23.80
N ASP A 119 -23.12 -0.63 -23.34
CA ASP A 119 -24.10 -1.20 -22.40
C ASP A 119 -24.10 -0.46 -21.06
N ARG A 120 -22.92 -0.08 -20.54
CA ARG A 120 -22.80 0.66 -19.29
C ARG A 120 -23.44 2.04 -19.40
N ILE A 121 -23.20 2.75 -20.51
CA ILE A 121 -23.76 4.08 -20.79
C ILE A 121 -25.28 4.00 -20.91
N ALA A 122 -25.80 3.03 -21.68
CA ALA A 122 -27.25 2.83 -21.86
C ALA A 122 -27.97 2.55 -20.53
N ASP A 123 -27.29 1.91 -19.59
CA ASP A 123 -27.82 1.56 -18.28
C ASP A 123 -27.80 2.70 -17.25
N ARG A 124 -27.12 3.83 -17.53
CA ARG A 124 -26.93 4.91 -16.54
C ARG A 124 -28.23 5.54 -16.06
N SER A 125 -29.18 5.80 -16.96
CA SER A 125 -30.48 6.34 -16.58
C SER A 125 -31.23 5.42 -15.61
N ARG A 126 -31.13 4.09 -15.77
CA ARG A 126 -31.73 3.12 -14.83
C ARG A 126 -31.06 3.20 -13.46
N ILE A 127 -29.72 3.20 -13.41
CA ILE A 127 -28.96 3.30 -12.15
C ILE A 127 -29.30 4.59 -11.40
N VAL A 128 -29.40 5.71 -12.11
CA VAL A 128 -29.76 7.01 -11.50
C VAL A 128 -31.18 6.96 -10.92
N ALA A 129 -32.14 6.37 -11.64
CA ALA A 129 -33.50 6.19 -11.13
C ALA A 129 -33.54 5.28 -9.89
N GLU A 130 -32.77 4.19 -9.87
CA GLU A 130 -32.65 3.30 -8.72
C GLU A 130 -32.02 3.99 -7.51
N ALA A 131 -30.92 4.73 -7.71
CA ALA A 131 -30.30 5.51 -6.64
C ALA A 131 -31.27 6.53 -6.04
N ARG A 132 -32.05 7.22 -6.87
CA ARG A 132 -33.08 8.16 -6.42
C ARG A 132 -34.21 7.47 -5.67
N ALA A 133 -34.65 6.30 -6.12
CA ALA A 133 -35.67 5.52 -5.44
C ALA A 133 -35.20 5.10 -4.03
N VAL A 134 -33.93 4.71 -3.89
CA VAL A 134 -33.31 4.43 -2.58
C VAL A 134 -33.27 5.68 -1.71
N LEU A 135 -32.83 6.83 -2.24
CA LEU A 135 -32.75 8.08 -1.49
C LEU A 135 -34.11 8.64 -1.05
N ALA A 136 -35.18 8.34 -1.78
CA ALA A 136 -36.53 8.78 -1.45
C ALA A 136 -37.25 7.83 -0.47
N GLY A 137 -36.72 6.63 -0.25
CA GLY A 137 -37.30 5.61 0.61
C GLY A 137 -36.76 5.62 2.04
N ASP A 138 -37.18 4.61 2.80
CA ASP A 138 -36.61 4.30 4.12
C ASP A 138 -35.24 3.60 3.99
N GLU A 139 -34.53 3.44 5.11
CA GLU A 139 -33.28 2.67 5.19
C GLU A 139 -33.51 1.25 4.58
N PRO A 140 -32.67 0.80 3.62
CA PRO A 140 -32.90 -0.46 2.92
C PRO A 140 -32.77 -1.65 3.86
N ASP A 141 -33.67 -2.64 3.73
CA ASP A 141 -33.64 -3.90 4.48
C ASP A 141 -32.62 -4.88 3.86
N VAL A 142 -31.33 -4.55 4.04
CA VAL A 142 -30.20 -5.36 3.58
C VAL A 142 -29.13 -5.44 4.68
N GLY A 143 -28.71 -6.65 5.03
CA GLY A 143 -27.64 -6.87 6.00
C GLY A 143 -26.27 -6.46 5.46
N THR A 144 -25.34 -6.11 6.35
CA THR A 144 -23.95 -5.79 5.99
C THR A 144 -23.24 -6.99 5.36
N GLY A 145 -22.22 -6.76 4.52
CA GLY A 145 -21.52 -7.84 3.84
C GLY A 145 -20.39 -7.40 2.93
N GLU A 146 -20.03 -8.23 1.94
CA GLU A 146 -18.89 -7.94 1.05
C GLU A 146 -19.03 -6.60 0.32
N HIS A 147 -20.25 -6.18 -0.02
CA HIS A 147 -20.55 -4.91 -0.68
C HIS A 147 -20.14 -3.69 0.17
N CYS A 148 -19.98 -3.85 1.48
CA CYS A 148 -19.49 -2.78 2.36
C CYS A 148 -17.97 -2.56 2.24
N SER A 149 -17.23 -3.43 1.56
CA SER A 149 -15.76 -3.39 1.46
C SER A 149 -15.20 -3.53 0.04
N ARG A 150 -16.07 -3.71 -0.97
CA ARG A 150 -15.66 -3.96 -2.35
C ARG A 150 -16.29 -2.91 -3.28
N PRO A 151 -15.50 -2.27 -4.16
CA PRO A 151 -14.04 -2.34 -4.28
C PRO A 151 -13.28 -1.56 -3.19
N PHE A 152 -13.98 -0.68 -2.47
CA PHE A 152 -13.45 0.14 -1.38
C PHE A 152 -14.31 0.00 -0.12
N VAL A 153 -13.76 0.39 1.02
CA VAL A 153 -14.50 0.43 2.28
C VAL A 153 -15.58 1.51 2.19
N CYS A 154 -16.82 1.13 2.50
CA CYS A 154 -17.94 2.05 2.59
C CYS A 154 -17.74 2.99 3.79
N GLU A 155 -17.78 4.30 3.53
CA GLU A 155 -17.63 5.35 4.53
C GLU A 155 -18.76 5.34 5.57
N PHE A 156 -19.91 4.74 5.22
CA PHE A 156 -21.07 4.58 6.11
C PHE A 156 -21.11 3.23 6.84
N SER A 157 -20.08 2.39 6.71
CA SER A 157 -20.04 1.06 7.35
C SER A 157 -20.27 1.12 8.86
N SER A 158 -19.74 2.13 9.55
CA SER A 158 -19.98 2.36 10.99
C SER A 158 -21.46 2.59 11.33
N TYR A 159 -22.21 3.25 10.44
CA TYR A 159 -23.64 3.45 10.62
C TYR A 159 -24.39 2.13 10.42
N CYS A 160 -24.13 1.41 9.33
CA CYS A 160 -24.82 0.15 9.03
C CYS A 160 -24.55 -0.94 10.07
N THR A 161 -23.34 -1.00 10.62
CA THR A 161 -22.94 -2.00 11.63
C THR A 161 -23.30 -1.63 13.07
N ARG A 162 -23.93 -0.46 13.31
CA ARG A 162 -24.18 0.08 14.67
C ARG A 162 -25.04 -0.83 15.56
N ASN A 163 -25.90 -1.65 14.94
CA ASN A 163 -26.83 -2.56 15.61
C ASN A 163 -26.46 -4.03 15.38
N ASP A 164 -25.40 -4.32 14.62
CA ASP A 164 -24.94 -5.68 14.43
C ASP A 164 -24.52 -6.24 15.80
N PRO A 165 -24.89 -7.49 16.14
CA PRO A 165 -24.34 -8.11 17.32
C PRO A 165 -22.82 -8.14 17.19
N PRO A 166 -22.06 -8.02 18.29
CA PRO A 166 -20.62 -8.16 18.23
C PRO A 166 -20.31 -9.50 17.56
N GLY A 167 -19.52 -9.45 16.48
CA GLY A 167 -19.06 -10.65 15.79
C GLY A 167 -18.29 -11.59 16.73
N PRO A 168 -17.99 -12.82 16.29
CA PRO A 168 -17.19 -13.74 17.10
C PRO A 168 -15.87 -13.06 17.51
N GLU A 169 -15.46 -13.27 18.76
CA GLU A 169 -14.23 -12.67 19.29
C GLU A 169 -13.00 -13.18 18.54
N TRP A 170 -13.06 -14.43 18.07
CA TRP A 170 -12.00 -15.08 17.30
C TRP A 170 -12.56 -15.64 15.98
N PRO A 171 -12.89 -14.79 15.00
CA PRO A 171 -13.53 -15.26 13.77
C PRO A 171 -12.63 -16.25 13.03
N ILE A 172 -13.23 -17.26 12.41
CA ILE A 172 -12.49 -18.22 11.56
C ILE A 172 -11.73 -17.52 10.41
N SER A 173 -12.17 -16.33 10.02
CA SER A 173 -11.49 -15.50 9.02
C SER A 173 -10.09 -15.04 9.43
N LEU A 174 -9.70 -15.17 10.70
CA LEU A 174 -8.32 -14.95 11.17
C LEU A 174 -7.34 -15.97 10.60
N LEU A 175 -7.78 -17.13 10.11
CA LEU A 175 -6.86 -18.13 9.58
C LEU A 175 -6.07 -17.57 8.39
N PRO A 176 -4.72 -17.67 8.41
CA PRO A 176 -3.88 -17.08 7.39
C PRO A 176 -4.16 -17.65 6.00
N ARG A 177 -4.19 -16.78 4.99
CA ARG A 177 -4.38 -17.06 3.55
C ARG A 177 -5.77 -17.57 3.15
N THR A 178 -6.35 -18.54 3.87
CA THR A 178 -7.62 -19.19 3.49
C THR A 178 -8.77 -18.88 4.45
N GLY A 179 -8.60 -18.01 5.43
CA GLY A 179 -9.60 -17.78 6.48
C GLY A 179 -10.97 -17.37 5.98
N ARG A 180 -11.06 -16.55 4.92
CA ARG A 180 -12.37 -16.20 4.33
C ARG A 180 -13.12 -17.42 3.78
N ALA A 181 -12.43 -18.28 3.03
CA ALA A 181 -13.02 -19.49 2.49
C ALA A 181 -13.40 -20.48 3.61
N ALA A 182 -12.51 -20.67 4.59
CA ALA A 182 -12.78 -21.51 5.75
C ALA A 182 -13.96 -21.00 6.58
N ALA A 183 -14.06 -19.69 6.80
CA ALA A 183 -15.19 -19.08 7.51
C ALA A 183 -16.51 -19.30 6.76
N ALA A 184 -16.52 -19.18 5.44
CA ALA A 184 -17.71 -19.44 4.63
C ALA A 184 -18.12 -20.93 4.63
N GLU A 185 -17.16 -21.85 4.70
CA GLU A 185 -17.40 -23.29 4.82
C GLU A 185 -18.02 -23.64 6.18
N TRP A 186 -17.36 -23.27 7.28
CA TRP A 186 -17.82 -23.55 8.64
C TRP A 186 -19.11 -22.82 9.02
N ALA A 187 -19.38 -21.67 8.41
CA ALA A 187 -20.66 -20.97 8.57
C ALA A 187 -21.86 -21.81 8.09
N GLN A 188 -21.67 -22.75 7.14
CA GLN A 188 -22.73 -23.67 6.71
C GLN A 188 -23.11 -24.67 7.81
N GLU A 189 -22.22 -24.91 8.77
CA GLU A 189 -22.43 -25.72 9.97
C GLU A 189 -22.79 -24.88 11.20
N GLY A 190 -22.97 -23.57 11.03
CA GLY A 190 -23.29 -22.63 12.12
C GLY A 190 -22.11 -22.29 13.04
N LEU A 191 -20.88 -22.55 12.60
CA LEU A 191 -19.65 -22.26 13.35
C LEU A 191 -18.96 -21.01 12.81
N TYR A 192 -18.72 -20.03 13.68
CA TYR A 192 -18.18 -18.72 13.32
C TYR A 192 -16.91 -18.34 14.09
N ASP A 193 -16.70 -18.93 15.27
CA ASP A 193 -15.57 -18.67 16.16
C ASP A 193 -14.59 -19.87 16.18
N LEU A 194 -13.28 -19.60 16.15
CA LEU A 194 -12.24 -20.62 16.20
C LEU A 194 -12.30 -21.48 17.46
N ARG A 195 -12.85 -20.94 18.57
CA ARG A 195 -12.99 -21.68 19.82
C ARG A 195 -14.02 -22.80 19.75
N ASP A 196 -14.97 -22.69 18.83
CA ASP A 196 -16.03 -23.67 18.65
C ASP A 196 -15.60 -24.82 17.72
N LEU A 197 -14.47 -24.69 17.03
CA LEU A 197 -13.95 -25.74 16.15
C LEU A 197 -13.34 -26.90 16.97
N PRO A 198 -13.71 -28.16 16.67
CA PRO A 198 -13.15 -29.31 17.37
C PRO A 198 -11.65 -29.47 17.09
N SER A 199 -10.95 -30.18 17.98
CA SER A 199 -9.53 -30.48 17.78
C SER A 199 -9.33 -31.31 16.51
N GLY A 200 -8.33 -30.94 15.70
CA GLY A 200 -8.05 -31.61 14.44
C GLY A 200 -9.01 -31.28 13.30
N ALA A 201 -9.93 -30.32 13.49
CA ALA A 201 -10.82 -29.84 12.43
C ALA A 201 -10.06 -29.21 11.24
N LEU A 202 -8.84 -28.72 11.48
CA LEU A 202 -8.04 -28.01 10.50
C LEU A 202 -6.85 -28.89 10.09
N THR A 203 -6.81 -29.31 8.82
CA THR A 203 -5.75 -30.19 8.28
C THR A 203 -4.41 -29.48 8.09
N ASN A 204 -4.43 -28.15 7.96
CA ASN A 204 -3.22 -27.35 7.87
C ASN A 204 -2.64 -27.11 9.27
N ALA A 205 -1.39 -27.53 9.49
CA ALA A 205 -0.72 -27.42 10.79
C ALA A 205 -0.63 -25.98 11.33
N VAL A 206 -0.51 -24.96 10.46
CA VAL A 206 -0.51 -23.56 10.88
C VAL A 206 -1.89 -23.14 11.35
N HIS A 207 -2.95 -23.57 10.66
CA HIS A 207 -4.33 -23.26 11.06
C HIS A 207 -4.70 -23.96 12.36
N GLU A 208 -4.31 -25.22 12.52
CA GLU A 208 -4.53 -25.95 13.77
C GLU A 208 -3.76 -25.33 14.94
N ARG A 209 -2.52 -24.85 14.71
CA ARG A 209 -1.76 -24.10 15.71
C ARG A 209 -2.48 -22.80 16.11
N VAL A 210 -3.01 -22.06 15.14
CA VAL A 210 -3.80 -20.84 15.39
C VAL A 210 -5.01 -21.17 16.27
N ARG A 211 -5.80 -22.17 15.87
CA ARG A 211 -6.97 -22.64 16.64
C ARG A 211 -6.58 -23.09 18.05
N GLN A 212 -5.54 -23.91 18.18
CA GLN A 212 -5.08 -24.44 19.46
C GLN A 212 -4.69 -23.31 20.42
N ALA A 213 -3.82 -22.38 20.01
CA ALA A 213 -3.43 -21.26 20.85
C ALA A 213 -4.60 -20.33 21.20
N THR A 214 -5.55 -20.14 20.28
CA THR A 214 -6.78 -19.39 20.54
C THR A 214 -7.66 -20.06 21.59
N VAL A 215 -7.83 -21.39 21.52
CA VAL A 215 -8.67 -22.16 22.44
C VAL A 215 -8.02 -22.29 23.82
N THR A 216 -6.74 -22.64 23.88
CA THR A 216 -6.05 -22.92 25.16
C THR A 216 -5.52 -21.66 25.82
N GLY A 217 -5.26 -20.60 25.06
CA GLY A 217 -4.51 -19.44 25.53
C GLY A 217 -3.01 -19.69 25.70
N GLU A 218 -2.53 -20.89 25.39
CA GLU A 218 -1.11 -21.25 25.51
C GLU A 218 -0.33 -20.81 24.27
N VAL A 219 0.87 -20.28 24.50
CA VAL A 219 1.79 -19.90 23.44
C VAL A 219 2.40 -21.16 22.84
N TYR A 220 2.34 -21.29 21.52
CA TYR A 220 3.19 -22.24 20.81
C TYR A 220 4.60 -21.66 20.71
N HIS A 221 5.60 -22.32 21.29
CA HIS A 221 7.00 -21.93 21.17
C HIS A 221 7.90 -23.16 21.06
N ASP A 222 8.47 -23.38 19.88
CA ASP A 222 9.48 -24.40 19.62
C ASP A 222 10.87 -23.76 19.61
N ARG A 223 11.39 -23.55 20.82
CA ARG A 223 12.71 -22.95 21.05
C ARG A 223 13.84 -23.72 20.37
N GLN A 224 13.83 -25.05 20.46
CA GLN A 224 14.92 -25.86 19.89
C GLN A 224 14.91 -25.79 18.36
N GLY A 225 13.72 -25.80 17.75
CA GLY A 225 13.56 -25.56 16.31
C GLY A 225 14.06 -24.18 15.89
N ALA A 226 13.77 -23.13 16.68
CA ALA A 226 14.27 -21.78 16.42
C ALA A 226 15.81 -21.69 16.49
N ILE A 227 16.43 -22.30 17.51
CA ILE A 227 17.90 -22.36 17.64
C ILE A 227 18.53 -23.10 16.47
N GLU A 228 17.96 -24.25 16.06
CA GLU A 228 18.46 -25.01 14.92
C GLU A 228 18.37 -24.19 13.62
N ALA A 229 17.23 -23.52 13.41
CA ALA A 229 16.97 -22.75 12.20
C ALA A 229 17.89 -21.52 12.05
N THR A 230 18.42 -20.99 13.16
CA THR A 230 19.30 -19.80 13.17
C THR A 230 20.76 -20.12 13.47
N ARG A 231 21.12 -21.41 13.67
CA ARG A 231 22.49 -21.83 14.00
C ARG A 231 23.53 -21.35 12.98
N GLY A 232 23.16 -21.31 11.69
CA GLY A 232 24.03 -20.90 10.61
C GLY A 232 24.22 -19.38 10.47
N TRP A 233 23.56 -18.57 11.29
CA TRP A 233 23.64 -17.11 11.19
C TRP A 233 24.91 -16.60 11.88
N ALA A 234 25.89 -16.24 11.05
CA ALA A 234 27.25 -15.90 11.42
C ALA A 234 27.36 -14.51 12.08
N TRP A 235 28.30 -14.39 13.00
CA TRP A 235 28.65 -13.15 13.67
C TRP A 235 29.69 -12.33 12.88
N PRO A 236 29.75 -10.99 13.04
CA PRO A 236 28.74 -10.14 13.68
C PRO A 236 27.41 -10.19 12.92
N ARG A 237 26.28 -10.12 13.64
CA ARG A 237 24.95 -10.13 13.05
C ARG A 237 24.48 -8.69 12.83
N ALA A 238 24.08 -8.37 11.62
CA ALA A 238 23.39 -7.11 11.34
C ALA A 238 21.87 -7.34 11.33
N TYR A 239 21.10 -6.32 11.68
CA TYR A 239 19.64 -6.30 11.58
C TYR A 239 19.28 -5.10 10.73
N LEU A 240 18.76 -5.34 9.52
CA LEU A 240 18.60 -4.32 8.47
C LEU A 240 17.13 -4.15 8.10
N ASP A 241 16.69 -2.91 8.06
CA ASP A 241 15.35 -2.51 7.61
C ASP A 241 15.46 -1.30 6.68
N PHE A 242 14.62 -1.26 5.63
CA PHE A 242 14.57 -0.17 4.66
C PHE A 242 13.21 0.50 4.65
N GLU A 243 13.23 1.83 4.56
CA GLU A 243 12.07 2.61 4.15
C GLU A 243 12.25 3.13 2.72
N THR A 244 11.20 2.97 1.92
CA THR A 244 11.22 3.29 0.49
C THR A 244 10.07 4.20 0.10
N ILE A 245 10.27 4.98 -0.95
CA ILE A 245 9.20 5.74 -1.61
C ILE A 245 8.92 5.13 -2.98
N GLY A 246 7.68 5.27 -3.46
CA GLY A 246 7.27 4.78 -4.78
C GLY A 246 6.33 5.74 -5.52
N PRO A 247 6.82 6.90 -6.00
CA PRO A 247 5.98 7.88 -6.66
C PRO A 247 5.43 7.36 -8.01
N ALA A 248 4.20 7.75 -8.34
CA ALA A 248 3.60 7.46 -9.64
C ALA A 248 4.34 8.18 -10.78
N VAL A 249 4.77 9.42 -10.53
CA VAL A 249 5.61 10.21 -11.43
C VAL A 249 7.07 10.04 -10.98
N PRO A 250 7.95 9.41 -11.76
CA PRO A 250 9.34 9.23 -11.37
C PRO A 250 10.03 10.56 -11.15
N ARG A 251 10.83 10.68 -10.08
CA ARG A 251 11.51 11.92 -9.71
C ARG A 251 12.97 11.99 -10.14
N TRP A 252 13.60 10.84 -10.44
CA TRP A 252 15.03 10.76 -10.68
C TRP A 252 15.35 9.98 -11.94
N ILE A 253 16.44 10.36 -12.61
CA ILE A 253 16.86 9.77 -13.88
C ILE A 253 17.06 8.25 -13.72
N GLY A 254 16.55 7.49 -14.68
CA GLY A 254 16.56 6.02 -14.70
C GLY A 254 15.46 5.36 -13.85
N ALA A 255 14.74 6.12 -13.01
CA ALA A 255 13.63 5.59 -12.24
C ALA A 255 12.37 5.38 -13.10
N ARG A 256 11.51 4.45 -12.66
CA ARG A 256 10.21 4.15 -13.29
C ARG A 256 9.04 4.34 -12.32
N PRO A 257 7.79 4.46 -12.81
CA PRO A 257 6.63 4.63 -11.95
C PRO A 257 6.49 3.55 -10.90
N PHE A 258 6.14 3.95 -9.67
CA PHE A 258 5.91 3.09 -8.51
C PHE A 258 7.14 2.25 -8.09
N GLN A 259 8.32 2.53 -8.66
CA GLN A 259 9.55 1.87 -8.24
C GLN A 259 9.83 2.18 -6.78
N GLN A 260 10.03 1.13 -5.97
CA GLN A 260 10.46 1.28 -4.59
C GLN A 260 11.91 1.78 -4.59
N ILE A 261 12.14 2.96 -4.04
CA ILE A 261 13.46 3.58 -3.97
C ILE A 261 13.79 3.82 -2.50
N PRO A 262 14.87 3.21 -1.97
CA PRO A 262 15.25 3.36 -0.57
C PRO A 262 15.72 4.78 -0.32
N PHE A 263 15.03 5.47 0.59
CA PHE A 263 15.42 6.78 1.07
C PHE A 263 15.99 6.71 2.49
N GLN A 264 15.79 5.59 3.17
CA GLN A 264 16.25 5.36 4.52
C GLN A 264 16.58 3.88 4.75
N PHE A 265 17.55 3.63 5.63
CA PHE A 265 17.68 2.34 6.30
C PHE A 265 18.07 2.52 7.77
N SER A 266 17.72 1.54 8.58
CA SER A 266 18.25 1.36 9.92
C SER A 266 19.05 0.05 9.98
N CYS A 267 20.15 0.07 10.73
CA CYS A 267 20.98 -1.11 10.95
C CYS A 267 21.50 -1.16 12.37
N HIS A 268 21.23 -2.26 13.08
CA HIS A 268 21.97 -2.62 14.29
C HIS A 268 23.00 -3.70 13.97
N ILE A 269 24.22 -3.58 14.48
CA ILE A 269 25.24 -4.63 14.41
C ILE A 269 25.49 -5.14 15.82
N GLU A 270 25.30 -6.44 16.00
CA GLU A 270 25.52 -7.19 17.22
C GLU A 270 26.80 -8.01 17.09
N SER A 271 27.77 -7.78 17.98
CA SER A 271 28.99 -8.57 18.05
C SER A 271 28.74 -9.91 18.77
N GLU A 272 29.64 -10.88 18.59
CA GLU A 272 29.56 -12.15 19.32
C GLU A 272 29.66 -11.97 20.85
N ALA A 273 30.26 -10.87 21.31
CA ALA A 273 30.33 -10.51 22.72
C ALA A 273 29.02 -9.88 23.25
N GLY A 274 28.02 -9.66 22.39
CA GLY A 274 26.74 -9.03 22.72
C GLY A 274 26.76 -7.50 22.71
N GLU A 275 27.78 -6.87 22.10
CA GLU A 275 27.82 -5.42 21.94
C GLU A 275 26.94 -5.01 20.76
N LEU A 276 26.04 -4.04 20.98
CA LEU A 276 25.14 -3.51 19.97
C LEU A 276 25.55 -2.10 19.56
N ALA A 277 25.72 -1.88 18.27
CA ALA A 277 25.94 -0.57 17.68
C ALA A 277 24.87 -0.28 16.62
N HIS A 278 24.23 0.90 16.70
CA HIS A 278 23.27 1.37 15.71
C HIS A 278 23.92 2.29 14.69
N SER A 279 23.46 2.22 13.46
CA SER A 279 23.76 3.16 12.38
C SER A 279 22.58 3.22 11.41
N GLY A 280 22.45 4.31 10.67
CA GLY A 280 21.38 4.47 9.69
C GLY A 280 21.72 5.47 8.61
N PHE A 281 20.84 5.55 7.63
CA PHE A 281 20.87 6.53 6.54
C PHE A 281 19.48 7.12 6.37
N LEU A 282 19.37 8.42 6.09
CA LEU A 282 18.10 9.08 5.80
C LEU A 282 18.30 10.26 4.84
N SER A 283 17.58 10.27 3.72
CA SER A 283 17.51 11.36 2.75
C SER A 283 16.07 11.83 2.56
N ILE A 284 15.82 13.07 2.96
CA ILE A 284 14.50 13.75 2.93
C ILE A 284 14.58 15.15 2.34
N ASP A 285 15.67 15.44 1.62
CA ASP A 285 15.94 16.74 0.98
C ASP A 285 15.34 16.86 -0.44
N GLY A 286 14.73 15.77 -0.93
CA GLY A 286 14.15 15.69 -2.26
C GLY A 286 15.13 15.32 -3.39
N GLY A 287 16.43 15.21 -3.08
CA GLY A 287 17.46 14.71 -3.98
C GLY A 287 17.31 13.20 -4.26
N ASP A 288 18.13 12.67 -5.16
CA ASP A 288 18.17 11.22 -5.43
C ASP A 288 18.88 10.48 -4.30
N PRO A 289 18.16 9.68 -3.48
CA PRO A 289 18.76 9.06 -2.31
C PRO A 289 19.63 7.85 -2.66
N ARG A 290 19.48 7.29 -3.87
CA ARG A 290 19.95 5.94 -4.20
C ARG A 290 21.46 5.80 -4.04
N ARG A 291 22.24 6.76 -4.56
CA ARG A 291 23.71 6.70 -4.53
C ARG A 291 24.24 6.75 -3.11
N ALA A 292 23.80 7.74 -2.34
CA ALA A 292 24.23 7.93 -0.96
C ALA A 292 23.78 6.76 -0.06
N CYS A 293 22.57 6.22 -0.31
CA CYS A 293 22.09 5.02 0.35
C CYS A 293 23.00 3.81 0.08
N ALA A 294 23.34 3.56 -1.19
CA ALA A 294 24.22 2.46 -1.60
C ALA A 294 25.63 2.58 -0.98
N GLU A 295 26.22 3.77 -1.00
CA GLU A 295 27.53 4.03 -0.41
C GLU A 295 27.51 3.81 1.12
N ALA A 296 26.47 4.29 1.81
CA ALA A 296 26.31 4.09 3.24
C ALA A 296 26.15 2.60 3.60
N LEU A 297 25.38 1.83 2.84
CA LEU A 297 25.26 0.37 3.02
C LEU A 297 26.61 -0.34 2.84
N VAL A 298 27.32 -0.04 1.75
CA VAL A 298 28.62 -0.66 1.45
C VAL A 298 29.63 -0.33 2.54
N ALA A 299 29.69 0.94 2.98
CA ALA A 299 30.59 1.35 4.05
C ALA A 299 30.34 0.59 5.37
N LEU A 300 29.07 0.28 5.66
CA LEU A 300 28.65 -0.35 6.90
C LEU A 300 28.78 -1.89 6.87
N LEU A 301 28.39 -2.55 5.77
CA LEU A 301 28.12 -3.99 5.75
C LEU A 301 29.02 -4.83 4.83
N SER A 302 29.82 -4.20 3.97
CA SER A 302 30.69 -4.94 3.03
C SER A 302 31.88 -5.64 3.71
N GLY A 303 32.34 -6.74 3.11
CA GLY A 303 33.48 -7.51 3.59
C GLY A 303 33.24 -8.18 4.96
N GLU A 304 34.29 -8.31 5.76
CA GLU A 304 34.23 -9.03 7.05
C GLU A 304 33.53 -8.26 8.18
N ARG A 305 32.94 -7.09 7.90
CA ARG A 305 32.23 -6.27 8.90
C ARG A 305 30.98 -6.94 9.44
N CYS A 306 30.37 -7.83 8.65
CA CYS A 306 29.17 -8.57 9.03
C CYS A 306 29.18 -9.99 8.44
N GLY A 307 28.74 -10.96 9.25
CA GLY A 307 28.54 -12.35 8.86
C GLY A 307 27.16 -12.56 8.23
N SER A 308 26.09 -12.41 9.01
CA SER A 308 24.70 -12.55 8.54
C SER A 308 23.90 -11.27 8.77
N ILE A 309 23.10 -10.91 7.77
CA ILE A 309 22.25 -9.71 7.78
C ILE A 309 20.80 -10.18 7.93
N ILE A 310 20.20 -9.91 9.07
CA ILE A 310 18.86 -10.37 9.42
C ILE A 310 17.86 -9.31 8.98
N ALA A 311 16.89 -9.73 8.21
CA ALA A 311 15.73 -8.93 7.82
C ALA A 311 14.44 -9.67 8.19
N TYR A 312 13.33 -8.94 8.28
CA TYR A 312 12.01 -9.52 8.52
C TYR A 312 11.17 -9.39 7.25
N ASN A 313 10.97 -10.50 6.52
CA ASN A 313 10.51 -10.50 5.12
C ASN A 313 11.61 -10.13 4.12
N ALA A 314 12.80 -10.72 4.30
CA ALA A 314 14.05 -10.47 3.57
C ALA A 314 13.98 -10.29 2.05
N SER A 315 12.94 -10.82 1.39
CA SER A 315 12.71 -10.61 -0.04
C SER A 315 12.62 -9.13 -0.43
N PHE A 316 12.14 -8.27 0.47
CA PHE A 316 12.04 -6.84 0.24
C PHE A 316 13.42 -6.17 0.30
N GLU A 317 14.19 -6.42 1.37
CA GLU A 317 15.52 -5.86 1.59
C GLU A 317 16.50 -6.34 0.51
N LYS A 318 16.45 -7.63 0.16
CA LYS A 318 17.23 -8.19 -0.96
C LYS A 318 16.95 -7.48 -2.27
N ARG A 319 15.68 -7.19 -2.56
CA ARG A 319 15.32 -6.44 -3.76
C ARG A 319 15.87 -5.02 -3.72
N CYS A 320 15.76 -4.32 -2.60
CA CYS A 320 16.31 -2.96 -2.46
C CYS A 320 17.81 -2.94 -2.76
N VAL A 321 18.58 -3.86 -2.17
CA VAL A 321 20.03 -3.96 -2.40
C VAL A 321 20.36 -4.32 -3.84
N ARG A 322 19.60 -5.24 -4.46
CA ARG A 322 19.78 -5.63 -5.86
C ARG A 322 19.48 -4.48 -6.83
N ASP A 323 18.37 -3.77 -6.61
CA ASP A 323 17.98 -2.63 -7.42
C ASP A 323 19.05 -1.52 -7.34
N LEU A 324 19.66 -1.29 -6.17
CA LEU A 324 20.82 -0.39 -6.04
C LEU A 324 22.04 -0.89 -6.82
N ALA A 325 22.33 -2.19 -6.81
CA ALA A 325 23.44 -2.78 -7.55
C ALA A 325 23.25 -2.67 -9.08
N GLU A 326 22.01 -2.78 -9.57
CA GLU A 326 21.68 -2.56 -10.98
C GLU A 326 21.90 -1.11 -11.42
N VAL A 327 21.63 -0.14 -10.53
CA VAL A 327 21.78 1.30 -10.81
C VAL A 327 23.25 1.75 -10.71
N PHE A 328 24.04 1.16 -9.82
CA PHE A 328 25.44 1.55 -9.58
C PHE A 328 26.43 0.39 -9.80
N PRO A 329 26.86 0.15 -11.06
CA PRO A 329 27.80 -0.93 -11.39
C PRO A 329 29.13 -0.87 -10.63
N ASP A 330 29.58 0.31 -10.22
CA ASP A 330 30.80 0.50 -9.43
C ASP A 330 30.68 0.00 -7.97
N LEU A 331 29.46 -0.15 -7.46
CA LEU A 331 29.15 -0.68 -6.12
C LEU A 331 28.55 -2.10 -6.17
N ALA A 332 28.26 -2.62 -7.37
CA ALA A 332 27.46 -3.83 -7.54
C ALA A 332 28.06 -5.07 -6.88
N GLU A 333 29.38 -5.27 -6.96
CA GLU A 333 30.04 -6.41 -6.33
C GLU A 333 29.80 -6.43 -4.81
N ALA A 334 30.06 -5.31 -4.13
CA ALA A 334 29.87 -5.19 -2.68
C ALA A 334 28.38 -5.28 -2.28
N LEU A 335 27.47 -4.71 -3.07
CA LEU A 335 26.03 -4.79 -2.81
C LEU A 335 25.50 -6.23 -2.99
N LEU A 336 25.94 -6.95 -4.02
CA LEU A 336 25.55 -8.34 -4.22
C LEU A 336 26.13 -9.27 -3.15
N GLU A 337 27.32 -8.97 -2.62
CA GLU A 337 27.86 -9.63 -1.43
C GLU A 337 26.97 -9.41 -0.21
N ILE A 338 26.54 -8.17 0.03
CA ILE A 338 25.59 -7.82 1.10
C ILE A 338 24.27 -8.59 0.91
N GLU A 339 23.69 -8.58 -0.29
CA GLU A 339 22.45 -9.30 -0.61
C GLU A 339 22.53 -10.79 -0.28
N ALA A 340 23.67 -11.41 -0.60
CA ALA A 340 23.91 -12.83 -0.36
C ALA A 340 23.96 -13.19 1.14
N LYS A 341 24.36 -12.24 2.00
CA LYS A 341 24.39 -12.41 3.47
C LYS A 341 23.01 -12.25 4.13
N ILE A 342 22.00 -11.78 3.39
CA ILE A 342 20.68 -11.52 3.96
C ILE A 342 19.93 -12.84 4.24
N VAL A 343 19.51 -13.02 5.49
CA VAL A 343 18.69 -14.12 6.01
C VAL A 343 17.35 -13.61 6.54
N ASP A 344 16.34 -14.48 6.60
CA ASP A 344 14.95 -14.07 6.92
C ASP A 344 14.48 -14.58 8.28
N LEU A 345 14.10 -13.68 9.17
CA LEU A 345 13.54 -13.98 10.49
C LEU A 345 12.05 -14.33 10.45
N LEU A 346 11.32 -13.93 9.40
CA LEU A 346 9.89 -14.18 9.28
C LEU A 346 9.56 -15.69 9.23
N PRO A 347 10.21 -16.53 8.40
CA PRO A 347 9.98 -17.97 8.41
C PRO A 347 10.29 -18.62 9.76
N VAL A 348 11.36 -18.19 10.45
CA VAL A 348 11.72 -18.70 11.78
C VAL A 348 10.59 -18.40 12.76
N THR A 349 10.17 -17.13 12.83
CA THR A 349 9.05 -16.70 13.69
C THR A 349 7.77 -17.49 13.37
N ARG A 350 7.44 -17.62 12.08
CA ARG A 350 6.24 -18.33 11.61
C ARG A 350 6.21 -19.79 12.00
N ASN A 351 7.36 -20.45 11.93
CA ASN A 351 7.43 -21.89 12.14
C ASN A 351 7.50 -22.26 13.61
N PHE A 352 8.09 -21.41 14.44
CA PHE A 352 8.49 -21.74 15.81
C PHE A 352 7.81 -20.92 16.90
N TYR A 353 6.98 -19.93 16.56
CA TYR A 353 6.25 -19.14 17.54
C TYR A 353 4.83 -18.80 17.10
N TYR A 354 3.88 -18.97 18.02
CA TYR A 354 2.55 -18.40 17.88
C TYR A 354 1.87 -18.07 19.22
N HIS A 355 1.57 -16.80 19.43
CA HIS A 355 0.65 -16.28 20.44
C HIS A 355 -0.72 -15.98 19.83
N ARG A 356 -1.82 -16.21 20.57
CA ARG A 356 -3.19 -15.99 20.06
C ARG A 356 -3.44 -14.53 19.63
N ASP A 357 -2.88 -13.57 20.35
CA ASP A 357 -3.06 -12.12 20.09
C ASP A 357 -2.36 -11.63 18.81
N GLN A 358 -1.59 -12.48 18.13
CA GLN A 358 -1.17 -12.23 16.75
C GLN A 358 -2.33 -12.26 15.75
N ARG A 359 -3.47 -12.85 16.14
CA ARG A 359 -4.72 -12.91 15.35
C ARG A 359 -4.49 -13.42 13.92
N GLY A 360 -3.68 -14.48 13.79
CA GLY A 360 -3.36 -15.12 12.51
C GLY A 360 -2.35 -14.39 11.62
N SER A 361 -1.77 -13.28 12.08
CA SER A 361 -0.73 -12.53 11.39
C SER A 361 0.67 -12.85 11.93
N TRP A 362 1.67 -12.88 11.06
CA TRP A 362 3.09 -12.89 11.43
C TRP A 362 3.78 -11.65 10.85
N SER A 363 3.09 -10.50 10.76
CA SER A 363 3.82 -9.24 10.61
C SER A 363 4.55 -8.93 11.91
N ILE A 364 5.70 -8.26 11.83
CA ILE A 364 6.46 -7.89 13.04
C ILE A 364 5.60 -7.08 14.02
N LYS A 365 4.70 -6.23 13.52
CA LYS A 365 3.71 -5.45 14.29
C LYS A 365 2.66 -6.30 15.02
N ALA A 366 2.37 -7.50 14.52
CA ALA A 366 1.47 -8.44 15.19
C ALA A 366 2.21 -9.31 16.21
N VAL A 367 3.48 -9.66 15.93
CA VAL A 367 4.28 -10.53 16.80
C VAL A 367 4.87 -9.77 17.97
N LEU A 368 5.48 -8.61 17.73
CA LEU A 368 6.26 -7.86 18.72
C LEU A 368 5.49 -7.58 20.01
N PRO A 369 4.22 -7.12 20.00
CA PRO A 369 3.48 -6.86 21.23
C PRO A 369 3.27 -8.11 22.11
N THR A 370 3.36 -9.30 21.52
CA THR A 370 3.17 -10.58 22.23
C THR A 370 4.44 -11.10 22.92
N VAL A 371 5.60 -10.54 22.57
CA VAL A 371 6.91 -10.92 23.14
C VAL A 371 7.60 -9.78 23.90
N ALA A 372 7.27 -8.54 23.55
CA ALA A 372 7.81 -7.31 24.11
C ALA A 372 6.79 -6.17 23.95
N PRO A 373 5.71 -6.16 24.76
CA PRO A 373 4.64 -5.15 24.67
C PRO A 373 5.14 -3.72 24.82
N GLU A 374 6.25 -3.52 25.54
CA GLU A 374 6.92 -2.23 25.72
C GLU A 374 7.48 -1.63 24.43
N LEU A 375 7.68 -2.44 23.38
CA LEU A 375 8.17 -1.99 22.07
C LEU A 375 7.04 -1.81 21.04
N ALA A 376 5.77 -1.86 21.44
CA ALA A 376 4.65 -1.60 20.53
C ALA A 376 4.75 -0.19 19.91
N TYR A 377 4.28 -0.06 18.66
CA TYR A 377 4.44 1.15 17.82
C TYR A 377 3.44 2.27 18.12
N GLY A 378 2.68 2.17 19.21
CA GLY A 378 1.57 3.10 19.51
C GLY A 378 2.02 4.52 19.84
N ASP A 379 3.28 4.67 20.26
CA ASP A 379 3.94 5.90 20.70
C ASP A 379 4.58 6.72 19.56
N LEU A 380 4.64 6.17 18.34
CA LEU A 380 5.35 6.78 17.22
C LEU A 380 4.47 7.70 16.36
N GLU A 381 5.07 8.78 15.84
CA GLU A 381 4.43 9.68 14.87
C GLU A 381 4.22 8.99 13.51
N VAL A 382 5.23 8.26 13.04
CA VAL A 382 5.17 7.39 11.84
C VAL A 382 4.84 5.96 12.28
N LYS A 383 3.79 5.38 11.69
CA LYS A 383 3.21 4.10 12.15
C LYS A 383 3.26 2.98 11.12
N ASP A 384 3.46 3.31 9.85
CA ASP A 384 3.60 2.36 8.75
C ASP A 384 4.29 2.98 7.53
N GLY A 385 4.67 2.14 6.56
CA GLY A 385 5.37 2.59 5.35
C GLY A 385 4.55 3.53 4.46
N GLY A 386 3.22 3.55 4.57
CA GLY A 386 2.38 4.55 3.89
C GLY A 386 2.54 5.92 4.54
N ALA A 387 2.49 5.98 5.88
CA ALA A 387 2.78 7.19 6.64
C ALA A 387 4.24 7.65 6.44
N ALA A 388 5.19 6.73 6.34
CA ALA A 388 6.59 7.05 6.08
C ALA A 388 6.77 7.74 4.70
N GLN A 389 6.09 7.24 3.67
CA GLN A 389 6.08 7.88 2.34
C GLN A 389 5.44 9.27 2.36
N GLN A 390 4.33 9.45 3.09
CA GLN A 390 3.69 10.77 3.23
C GLN A 390 4.61 11.77 3.95
N ALA A 391 5.23 11.34 5.04
CA ALA A 391 6.21 12.13 5.77
C ALA A 391 7.41 12.50 4.87
N TRP A 392 7.88 11.58 4.04
CA TRP A 392 8.93 11.86 3.07
C TRP A 392 8.51 12.90 2.03
N PHE A 393 7.30 12.79 1.44
CA PHE A 393 6.81 13.77 0.47
C PHE A 393 6.70 15.17 1.08
N GLU A 394 6.17 15.28 2.30
CA GLU A 394 6.11 16.57 3.00
C GLU A 394 7.51 17.09 3.30
N ALA A 395 8.41 16.28 3.87
CA ALA A 395 9.76 16.70 4.22
C ALA A 395 10.60 17.16 3.01
N ALA A 396 10.43 16.50 1.87
CA ALA A 396 11.08 16.81 0.60
C ALA A 396 10.46 18.02 -0.13
N GLY A 397 9.32 18.55 0.36
CA GLY A 397 8.67 19.72 -0.20
C GLY A 397 9.49 21.01 -0.01
N PRO A 398 9.64 21.86 -1.04
CA PRO A 398 10.36 23.14 -0.92
C PRO A 398 9.68 24.12 0.06
N GLU A 399 8.38 23.98 0.28
CA GLU A 399 7.58 24.77 1.21
C GLU A 399 7.76 24.36 2.68
N THR A 400 8.38 23.21 2.94
CA THR A 400 8.52 22.66 4.29
C THR A 400 9.63 23.37 5.07
N SER A 401 9.25 23.93 6.23
CA SER A 401 10.18 24.61 7.13
C SER A 401 11.24 23.67 7.69
N GLU A 402 12.41 24.20 8.03
CA GLU A 402 13.51 23.41 8.62
C GLU A 402 13.07 22.70 9.92
N ALA A 403 12.33 23.39 10.79
CA ALA A 403 11.80 22.81 12.02
C ALA A 403 10.86 21.62 11.75
N ARG A 404 9.99 21.73 10.73
CA ARG A 404 9.08 20.64 10.35
C ARG A 404 9.83 19.47 9.71
N ARG A 405 10.85 19.75 8.89
CA ARG A 405 11.73 18.73 8.31
C ARG A 405 12.49 17.97 9.38
N GLU A 406 12.97 18.65 10.42
CA GLU A 406 13.66 18.02 11.54
C GLU A 406 12.73 17.15 12.41
N GLN A 407 11.48 17.58 12.58
CA GLN A 407 10.47 16.73 13.20
C GLN A 407 10.27 15.43 12.39
N TRP A 408 10.15 15.53 11.07
CA TRP A 408 10.02 14.35 10.22
C TRP A 408 11.25 13.46 10.25
N ARG A 409 12.44 14.04 10.30
CA ARG A 409 13.69 13.30 10.50
C ARG A 409 13.62 12.43 11.75
N ALA A 410 13.35 13.05 12.90
CA ALA A 410 13.29 12.35 14.18
C ALA A 410 12.22 11.24 14.18
N GLY A 411 11.04 11.51 13.61
CA GLY A 411 9.95 10.52 13.52
C GLY A 411 10.28 9.33 12.63
N LEU A 412 10.88 9.58 11.45
CA LEU A 412 11.30 8.54 10.51
C LEU A 412 12.44 7.69 11.08
N GLU A 413 13.45 8.32 11.70
CA GLU A 413 14.57 7.61 12.34
C GLU A 413 14.08 6.71 13.48
N ALA A 414 13.24 7.24 14.38
CA ALA A 414 12.70 6.46 15.49
C ALA A 414 11.86 5.25 15.02
N TYR A 415 11.07 5.42 13.96
CA TYR A 415 10.26 4.34 13.40
C TYR A 415 11.12 3.22 12.78
N CYS A 416 12.05 3.55 11.90
CA CYS A 416 12.91 2.57 11.25
C CYS A 416 13.89 1.90 12.25
N GLU A 417 14.37 2.65 13.25
CA GLU A 417 15.16 2.06 14.35
C GLU A 417 14.34 1.05 15.17
N ARG A 418 13.06 1.34 15.43
CA ARG A 418 12.18 0.41 16.16
C ARG A 418 12.05 -0.94 15.44
N ASP A 419 11.99 -0.95 14.11
CA ASP A 419 11.89 -2.19 13.33
C ASP A 419 13.12 -3.09 13.50
N THR A 420 14.33 -2.52 13.53
CA THR A 420 15.55 -3.31 13.77
C THR A 420 15.72 -3.73 15.24
N GLN A 421 15.33 -2.90 16.20
CA GLN A 421 15.23 -3.29 17.61
C GLN A 421 14.24 -4.45 17.82
N ALA A 422 13.10 -4.41 17.13
CA ALA A 422 12.09 -5.46 17.18
C ALA A 422 12.65 -6.80 16.69
N MET A 423 13.48 -6.80 15.63
CA MET A 423 14.12 -8.02 15.15
C MET A 423 15.12 -8.61 16.16
N ILE A 424 15.93 -7.77 16.82
CA ILE A 424 16.87 -8.21 17.87
C ILE A 424 16.11 -8.88 19.01
N VAL A 425 15.09 -8.19 19.54
CA VAL A 425 14.31 -8.69 20.67
C VAL A 425 13.57 -9.95 20.28
N LEU A 426 12.99 -10.01 19.08
CA LEU A 426 12.30 -11.19 18.61
C LEU A 426 13.24 -12.39 18.48
N LEU A 427 14.39 -12.24 17.83
CA LEU A 427 15.36 -13.33 17.72
C LEU A 427 15.83 -13.80 19.10
N THR A 428 16.11 -12.86 20.00
CA THR A 428 16.48 -13.16 21.39
C THR A 428 15.38 -13.96 22.07
N ARG A 429 14.11 -13.54 22.01
CA ARG A 429 12.99 -14.23 22.64
C ARG A 429 12.68 -15.59 22.03
N LEU A 430 12.89 -15.75 20.72
CA LEU A 430 12.68 -17.03 20.04
C LEU A 430 13.73 -18.08 20.46
N THR A 431 14.94 -17.65 20.81
CA THR A 431 16.09 -18.51 21.09
C THR A 431 16.51 -18.59 22.55
N ALA A 432 16.04 -17.65 23.39
CA ALA A 432 16.18 -17.67 24.85
C ALA A 432 15.50 -18.91 25.43
#